data_AF-A0A1G0WAQ9-F1
#
_entry.id   AF-A0A1G0WAQ9-F1
#
_cell.length_a   1.000
_cell.length_b   1.000
_cell.length_c   1.000
_cell.angle_alpha   90.00
_cell.angle_beta   90.00
_cell.angle_gamma   90.00
#
_symmetry.space_group_name_H-M   'P 1'
#
loop_
_entity.id
_entity.type
_entity.pdbx_description
1 polymer ?
#
loop_
_entity_poly.entity_id
_entity_poly.type
_entity_poly.pdbx_seq_one_letter_code
_entity_poly.pdbx_strand_id
1 'polypeptide(L)'
;MKKDIDQIEKSIKRFRSLAWVLIYIGIAAGLFYFFYKLILNPNYHLTFTDIGTYYSGALASIFTLAGLFFIYIAFLGQKQQFIKQQEQIDQQNKNIEKSNFENKFYKMIDNFSSYVNSLTFEHDVNAKKEVLKGLLIFKYFSGIYLKFFNDPNLSEHLLNSEIKLNKENLDNVFIYRIKKVYHSQFRYFFRIINFIFEYIEYNIYDKKDKYFYNKYVKIIIPERLKFIIALYKIHDKNSKLAKKLVDKYKIIEKYDFYNFIKDKKDYSEFMGKLGIKH
;
A
#
# COMPACT_ATOMS: atom_id res chain seq x y z
N MET A 1 13.15 -14.38 -15.48
CA MET A 1 12.51 -15.47 -14.72
C MET A 1 11.71 -16.43 -15.59
N LYS A 2 10.54 -16.09 -16.15
CA LYS A 2 9.79 -17.01 -17.05
C LYS A 2 10.65 -17.55 -18.20
N LYS A 3 11.38 -16.65 -18.88
CA LYS A 3 12.33 -17.01 -19.95
C LYS A 3 13.40 -18.01 -19.49
N ASP A 4 13.86 -17.93 -18.24
CA ASP A 4 14.91 -18.81 -17.70
C ASP A 4 14.35 -20.19 -17.40
N ILE A 5 13.11 -20.26 -16.87
CA ILE A 5 12.38 -21.52 -16.67
C ILE A 5 12.13 -22.22 -18.01
N ASP A 6 11.68 -21.48 -19.03
CA ASP A 6 11.42 -22.04 -20.37
C ASP A 6 12.71 -22.56 -21.02
N GLN A 7 13.83 -21.87 -20.84
CA GLN A 7 15.14 -22.33 -21.31
C GLN A 7 15.58 -23.61 -20.60
N ILE A 8 15.42 -23.70 -19.28
CA ILE A 8 15.73 -24.90 -18.52
C ILE A 8 14.87 -26.08 -18.98
N GLU A 9 13.57 -25.87 -19.19
CA GLU A 9 12.67 -26.94 -19.65
C GLU A 9 13.06 -27.45 -21.05
N LYS A 10 13.42 -26.55 -21.97
CA LYS A 10 13.93 -26.92 -23.30
C LYS A 10 15.23 -27.73 -23.20
N SER A 11 16.15 -27.33 -22.32
CA SER A 11 17.38 -28.08 -22.07
C SER A 11 17.10 -29.46 -21.51
N ILE A 12 16.22 -29.59 -20.51
CA ILE A 12 15.80 -30.87 -19.94
C ILE A 12 15.24 -31.79 -21.03
N LYS A 13 14.35 -31.30 -21.90
CA LYS A 13 13.79 -32.09 -23.01
C LYS A 13 14.86 -32.57 -23.98
N ARG A 14 15.80 -31.69 -24.37
CA ARG A 14 16.90 -32.03 -25.28
C ARG A 14 17.82 -33.10 -24.68
N PHE A 15 18.33 -32.89 -23.47
CA PHE A 15 19.24 -33.84 -22.81
C PHE A 15 18.55 -35.18 -22.52
N ARG A 16 17.26 -35.16 -22.19
CA ARG A 16 16.47 -36.39 -22.01
C ARG A 16 16.38 -37.18 -23.31
N SER A 17 16.11 -36.52 -24.42
CA SER A 17 16.09 -37.17 -25.74
C SER A 17 17.46 -37.76 -26.10
N LEU A 18 18.54 -37.01 -25.86
CA LEU A 18 19.90 -37.47 -26.11
C LEU A 18 20.27 -38.69 -25.25
N ALA A 19 19.91 -38.70 -23.96
CA ALA A 19 20.14 -39.83 -23.07
C ALA A 19 19.43 -41.11 -23.56
N TRP A 20 18.18 -41.00 -23.98
CA TRP A 20 17.44 -42.14 -24.55
C TRP A 20 18.02 -42.63 -25.88
N VAL A 21 18.43 -41.71 -26.75
CA VAL A 21 19.12 -42.08 -28.02
C VAL A 21 20.40 -42.85 -27.72
N LEU A 22 21.21 -42.41 -26.75
CA LEU A 22 22.41 -43.14 -26.34
C LEU A 22 22.09 -44.54 -25.80
N ILE A 23 21.04 -44.68 -24.98
CA ILE A 23 20.59 -45.98 -24.48
C ILE A 23 20.19 -46.90 -25.64
N TYR A 24 19.41 -46.42 -26.61
CA TYR A 24 19.01 -47.22 -27.77
C TYR A 24 20.19 -47.60 -28.66
N ILE A 25 21.14 -46.69 -28.88
CA ILE A 25 22.39 -46.99 -29.62
C ILE A 25 23.18 -48.07 -28.88
N GLY A 26 23.31 -47.97 -27.55
CA GLY A 26 24.01 -48.97 -26.74
C GLY A 26 23.36 -50.34 -26.82
N ILE A 27 22.02 -50.42 -26.75
CA ILE A 27 21.27 -51.67 -26.90
C ILE A 27 21.44 -52.24 -28.31
N ALA A 28 21.29 -51.41 -29.35
CA ALA A 28 21.41 -51.82 -30.75
C ALA A 28 22.82 -52.34 -31.08
N ALA A 29 23.87 -51.67 -30.59
CA ALA A 29 25.25 -52.10 -30.76
C ALA A 29 25.52 -53.44 -30.06
N GLY A 30 24.98 -53.64 -28.85
CA GLY A 30 25.06 -54.90 -28.12
C GLY A 30 24.39 -56.06 -28.86
N LEU A 31 23.16 -55.85 -29.34
CA LEU A 31 22.44 -56.83 -30.16
C LEU A 31 23.17 -57.12 -31.46
N PHE A 32 23.67 -56.09 -32.15
CA PHE A 32 24.43 -56.25 -33.39
C PHE A 32 25.67 -57.11 -33.19
N TYR A 33 26.46 -56.85 -32.14
CA TYR A 33 27.64 -57.68 -31.82
C TYR A 33 27.26 -59.13 -31.53
N PHE A 34 26.18 -59.34 -30.76
CA PHE A 34 25.66 -60.67 -30.45
C PHE A 34 25.28 -61.46 -31.72
N PHE A 35 24.46 -60.87 -32.60
CA PHE A 35 24.05 -61.51 -33.86
C PHE A 35 25.22 -61.70 -34.84
N TYR A 36 26.11 -60.71 -34.95
CA TYR A 36 27.29 -60.78 -35.80
C TYR A 36 28.16 -62.00 -35.43
N LYS A 37 28.42 -62.20 -34.13
CA LYS A 37 29.21 -63.34 -33.65
C LYS A 37 28.50 -64.68 -33.88
N LEU A 38 27.19 -64.74 -33.66
CA LEU A 38 26.40 -65.96 -33.82
C LEU A 38 26.26 -66.40 -35.29
N ILE A 39 26.13 -65.44 -36.22
CA ILE A 39 25.91 -65.74 -37.65
C ILE A 39 27.22 -66.04 -38.37
N LEU A 40 28.29 -65.27 -38.13
CA LEU A 40 29.52 -65.38 -38.92
C LEU A 40 30.46 -66.51 -38.48
N ASN A 41 30.31 -67.02 -37.26
CA ASN A 41 31.14 -68.12 -36.76
C ASN A 41 30.25 -69.23 -36.17
N PRO A 42 29.66 -70.11 -36.99
CA PRO A 42 28.78 -71.17 -36.52
C PRO A 42 29.47 -72.16 -35.55
N ASN A 43 30.80 -72.24 -35.59
CA ASN A 43 31.60 -73.08 -34.67
C ASN A 43 32.11 -72.33 -33.43
N TYR A 44 31.74 -71.06 -33.23
CA TYR A 44 32.19 -70.28 -32.08
C TYR A 44 31.29 -70.52 -30.87
N HIS A 45 31.85 -71.09 -29.81
CA HIS A 45 31.17 -71.17 -28.53
C HIS A 45 31.19 -69.78 -27.86
N LEU A 46 30.09 -69.04 -27.99
CA LEU A 46 29.93 -67.74 -27.34
C LEU A 46 30.03 -67.90 -25.83
N THR A 47 31.17 -67.53 -25.24
CA THR A 47 31.33 -67.57 -23.80
C THR A 47 30.71 -66.32 -23.17
N PHE A 48 30.16 -66.45 -21.96
CA PHE A 48 29.71 -65.28 -21.19
C PHE A 48 30.84 -64.26 -20.99
N THR A 49 32.09 -64.72 -20.97
CA THR A 49 33.29 -63.89 -20.89
C THR A 49 33.37 -62.92 -22.06
N ASP A 50 33.18 -63.39 -23.31
CA ASP A 50 33.28 -62.55 -24.50
C ASP A 50 32.21 -61.45 -24.54
N ILE A 51 30.98 -61.81 -24.17
CA ILE A 51 29.87 -60.84 -24.03
C ILE A 51 30.23 -59.84 -22.93
N GLY A 52 30.68 -60.33 -21.78
CA GLY A 52 31.08 -59.50 -20.65
C GLY A 52 32.15 -58.47 -21.04
N THR A 53 33.22 -58.91 -21.70
CA THR A 53 34.33 -58.03 -22.12
C THR A 53 33.88 -56.98 -23.13
N TYR A 54 33.00 -57.32 -24.07
CA TYR A 54 32.45 -56.35 -25.03
C TYR A 54 31.55 -55.32 -24.34
N TYR A 55 30.63 -55.76 -23.48
CA TYR A 55 29.71 -54.88 -22.75
C TYR A 55 30.47 -53.97 -21.76
N SER A 56 31.46 -54.51 -21.03
CA SER A 56 32.25 -53.74 -20.07
C SER A 56 33.21 -52.75 -20.73
N GLY A 57 33.63 -53.01 -21.97
CA GLY A 57 34.51 -52.10 -22.72
C GLY A 57 33.72 -51.08 -23.54
N ALA A 58 33.11 -51.54 -24.63
CA ALA A 58 32.52 -50.68 -25.64
C ALA A 58 31.22 -50.01 -25.15
N LEU A 59 30.31 -50.77 -24.56
CA LEU A 59 28.98 -50.27 -24.16
C LEU A 59 29.00 -49.47 -22.85
N ALA A 60 29.93 -49.78 -21.95
CA ALA A 60 30.04 -49.10 -20.66
C ALA A 60 30.19 -47.58 -20.80
N SER A 61 30.97 -47.11 -21.78
CA SER A 61 31.16 -45.67 -22.03
C SER A 61 29.85 -44.97 -22.46
N ILE A 62 29.06 -45.60 -23.34
CA ILE A 62 27.78 -45.09 -23.83
C ILE A 62 26.77 -45.00 -22.70
N PHE A 63 26.65 -46.05 -21.89
CA PHE A 63 25.75 -46.06 -20.73
C PHE A 63 26.18 -45.07 -19.64
N THR A 64 27.48 -44.92 -19.41
CA THR A 64 28.02 -43.92 -18.47
C THR A 64 27.66 -42.50 -18.93
N LEU A 65 27.81 -42.19 -20.22
CA LEU A 65 27.44 -40.89 -20.77
C LEU A 65 25.92 -40.62 -20.65
N ALA A 66 25.08 -41.63 -20.91
CA ALA A 66 23.64 -41.51 -20.68
C ALA A 66 23.31 -41.26 -19.19
N GLY A 67 24.00 -41.95 -18.28
CA GLY A 67 23.91 -41.73 -16.84
C GLY A 67 24.27 -40.29 -16.43
N LEU A 68 25.35 -39.74 -16.99
CA LEU A 68 25.75 -38.35 -16.77
C LEU A 68 24.67 -37.36 -17.23
N PHE A 69 24.01 -37.61 -18.37
CA PHE A 69 22.89 -36.78 -18.80
C PHE A 69 21.71 -36.84 -17.83
N PHE A 70 21.39 -38.00 -17.26
CA PHE A 70 20.34 -38.09 -16.25
C PHE A 70 20.69 -37.32 -14.97
N ILE A 71 21.93 -37.41 -14.49
CA ILE A 71 22.41 -36.61 -13.35
C ILE A 71 22.27 -35.11 -13.67
N TYR A 72 22.70 -34.70 -14.86
CA TYR A 72 22.58 -33.30 -15.29
C TYR A 72 21.11 -32.83 -15.40
N ILE A 73 20.22 -33.69 -15.91
CA ILE A 73 18.77 -33.41 -15.94
C ILE A 73 18.22 -33.25 -14.52
N ALA A 74 18.61 -34.12 -13.59
CA ALA A 74 18.21 -34.02 -12.18
C ALA A 74 18.65 -32.69 -11.57
N PHE A 75 19.91 -32.28 -11.84
CA PHE A 75 20.43 -30.99 -11.41
C PHE A 75 19.64 -29.80 -12.01
N LEU A 76 19.31 -29.85 -13.31
CA LEU A 76 18.46 -28.84 -13.94
C LEU A 76 17.06 -28.78 -13.32
N GLY A 77 16.49 -29.93 -12.96
CA GLY A 77 15.22 -30.01 -12.26
C GLY A 77 15.25 -29.33 -10.89
N GLN A 78 16.30 -29.58 -10.11
CA GLN A 78 16.52 -28.91 -8.82
C GLN A 78 16.67 -27.39 -8.99
N LYS A 79 17.44 -26.95 -9.99
CA LYS A 79 17.60 -25.52 -10.32
C LYS A 79 16.26 -24.87 -10.66
N GLN A 80 15.40 -25.56 -11.43
CA GLN A 80 14.07 -25.06 -11.76
C GLN A 80 13.18 -24.90 -10.52
N GLN A 81 13.22 -25.87 -9.60
CA GLN A 81 12.49 -25.81 -8.33
C GLN A 81 12.95 -24.63 -7.48
N PHE A 82 14.25 -24.41 -7.37
CA PHE A 82 14.82 -23.30 -6.62
C PHE A 82 14.35 -21.94 -7.16
N ILE A 83 14.35 -21.76 -8.48
CA ILE A 83 13.84 -20.53 -9.10
C ILE A 83 12.37 -20.31 -8.75
N LYS A 84 11.52 -21.34 -8.87
CA LYS A 84 10.10 -21.24 -8.51
C LYS A 84 9.89 -20.91 -7.04
N GLN A 85 10.68 -21.51 -6.15
CA GLN A 85 10.63 -21.25 -4.71
C GLN A 85 11.03 -19.80 -4.41
N GLN A 86 12.06 -19.27 -5.06
CA GLN A 86 12.46 -17.88 -4.91
C GLN A 86 11.33 -16.93 -5.34
N GLU A 87 10.65 -17.22 -6.45
CA GLU A 87 9.50 -16.42 -6.92
C GLU A 87 8.37 -16.40 -5.88
N GLN A 88 8.08 -17.57 -5.27
CA GLN A 88 7.08 -17.69 -4.22
C GLN A 88 7.47 -16.90 -2.97
N ILE A 89 8.73 -16.97 -2.54
CA ILE A 89 9.24 -16.21 -1.39
C ILE A 89 9.14 -14.70 -1.67
N ASP A 90 9.54 -14.25 -2.85
CA ASP A 90 9.47 -12.84 -3.22
C ASP A 90 8.02 -12.33 -3.22
N GLN A 91 7.08 -13.13 -3.73
CA GLN A 91 5.65 -12.81 -3.70
C GLN A 91 5.09 -12.80 -2.27
N GLN A 92 5.48 -13.76 -1.42
CA GLN A 92 5.10 -13.79 -0.02
C GLN A 92 5.63 -12.58 0.74
N ASN A 93 6.89 -12.20 0.53
CA ASN A 93 7.49 -11.03 1.14
C ASN A 93 6.72 -9.75 0.80
N LYS A 94 6.35 -9.56 -0.47
CA LYS A 94 5.50 -8.43 -0.90
C LYS A 94 4.13 -8.43 -0.20
N ASN A 95 3.51 -9.60 -0.05
CA ASN A 95 2.23 -9.71 0.66
C ASN A 95 2.38 -9.40 2.16
N ILE A 96 3.46 -9.84 2.79
CA ILE A 96 3.79 -9.55 4.19
C ILE A 96 4.03 -8.06 4.39
N GLU A 97 4.79 -7.41 3.51
CA GLU A 97 5.00 -5.96 3.54
C GLU A 97 3.68 -5.18 3.43
N LYS A 98 2.80 -5.58 2.50
CA LYS A 98 1.48 -4.98 2.34
C LYS A 98 0.61 -5.17 3.59
N SER A 99 0.56 -6.38 4.14
CA SER A 99 -0.17 -6.67 5.38
C SER A 99 0.37 -5.89 6.57
N ASN A 100 1.69 -5.79 6.71
CA ASN A 100 2.35 -4.99 7.76
C ASN A 100 2.03 -3.51 7.64
N PHE A 101 2.00 -2.97 6.42
CA PHE A 101 1.53 -1.61 6.15
C PHE A 101 0.08 -1.44 6.59
N GLU A 102 -0.82 -2.33 6.14
CA GLU A 102 -2.26 -2.29 6.44
C GLU A 102 -2.53 -2.32 7.93
N ASN A 103 -1.89 -3.23 8.67
CA ASN A 103 -2.02 -3.34 10.12
C ASN A 103 -1.60 -2.05 10.84
N LYS A 104 -0.46 -1.46 10.44
CA LYS A 104 0.00 -0.18 11.00
C LYS A 104 -0.93 0.97 10.63
N PHE A 105 -1.39 0.99 9.38
CA PHE A 105 -2.35 1.96 8.86
C PHE A 105 -3.65 1.95 9.68
N TYR A 106 -4.30 0.80 9.83
CA TYR A 106 -5.54 0.69 10.60
C TYR A 106 -5.32 1.04 12.08
N LYS A 107 -4.20 0.64 12.68
CA LYS A 107 -3.86 1.07 14.05
C LYS A 107 -3.74 2.60 14.17
N MET A 108 -3.20 3.29 13.18
CA MET A 108 -3.18 4.76 13.18
C MET A 108 -4.58 5.37 13.04
N ILE A 109 -5.45 4.77 12.24
CA ILE A 109 -6.86 5.18 12.13
C ILE A 109 -7.58 4.99 13.47
N ASP A 110 -7.40 3.85 14.13
CA ASP A 110 -8.01 3.56 15.42
C ASP A 110 -7.51 4.51 16.51
N ASN A 111 -6.20 4.80 16.52
CA ASN A 111 -5.62 5.81 17.40
C ASN A 111 -6.19 7.20 17.14
N PHE A 112 -6.35 7.59 15.87
CA PHE A 112 -6.98 8.85 15.50
C PHE A 112 -8.42 8.94 16.00
N SER A 113 -9.22 7.89 15.76
CA SER A 113 -10.62 7.81 16.23
C SER A 113 -10.71 7.85 17.76
N SER A 114 -9.86 7.10 18.45
CA SER A 114 -9.78 7.08 19.91
C SER A 114 -9.42 8.46 20.46
N TYR A 115 -8.44 9.13 19.85
CA TYR A 115 -8.03 10.46 20.25
C TYR A 115 -9.15 11.49 20.01
N VAL A 116 -9.85 11.42 18.87
CA VAL A 116 -11.06 12.23 18.62
C VAL A 116 -12.07 12.02 19.73
N ASN A 117 -12.40 10.77 20.08
CA ASN A 117 -13.42 10.46 21.08
C ASN A 117 -13.01 10.81 22.52
N SER A 118 -11.71 10.81 22.83
CA SER A 118 -11.19 11.20 24.14
C SER A 118 -11.21 12.71 24.41
N LEU A 119 -11.49 13.54 23.39
CA LEU A 119 -11.52 14.97 23.59
C LEU A 119 -12.63 15.37 24.56
N THR A 120 -12.30 16.31 25.43
CA THR A 120 -13.23 16.94 26.36
C THR A 120 -13.08 18.45 26.28
N PHE A 121 -14.21 19.15 26.32
CA PHE A 121 -14.28 20.60 26.23
C PHE A 121 -15.30 21.12 27.24
N GLU A 122 -14.84 21.90 28.21
CA GLU A 122 -15.73 22.59 29.14
C GLU A 122 -16.11 23.96 28.57
N HIS A 123 -17.40 24.26 28.57
CA HIS A 123 -17.90 25.61 28.32
C HIS A 123 -19.00 26.01 29.29
N ASP A 124 -19.12 27.31 29.50
CA ASP A 124 -20.16 27.88 30.33
C ASP A 124 -21.43 28.12 29.50
N VAL A 125 -22.54 27.54 29.94
CA VAL A 125 -23.90 27.80 29.44
C VAL A 125 -24.74 28.28 30.60
N ASN A 126 -25.20 29.53 30.56
CA ASN A 126 -26.03 30.11 31.63
C ASN A 126 -25.41 29.95 33.03
N ALA A 127 -24.12 30.26 33.16
CA ALA A 127 -23.31 30.09 34.38
C ALA A 127 -23.16 28.64 34.90
N LYS A 128 -23.58 27.62 34.13
CA LYS A 128 -23.30 26.20 34.40
C LYS A 128 -22.21 25.69 33.45
N LYS A 129 -21.24 24.95 33.99
CA LYS A 129 -20.21 24.27 33.20
C LYS A 129 -20.78 23.01 32.56
N GLU A 130 -20.76 22.95 31.24
CA GLU A 130 -21.10 21.76 30.46
C GLU A 130 -19.84 21.18 29.82
N VAL A 131 -19.68 19.85 29.84
CA VAL A 131 -18.55 19.14 29.23
C VAL A 131 -18.99 18.48 27.92
N LEU A 132 -18.56 19.03 26.79
CA LEU A 132 -18.69 18.39 25.49
C LEU A 132 -17.59 17.35 25.31
N LYS A 133 -17.93 16.25 24.64
CA LYS A 133 -16.97 15.17 24.34
C LYS A 133 -16.94 14.84 22.86
N GLY A 134 -15.78 14.40 22.40
CA GLY A 134 -15.60 13.84 21.07
C GLY A 134 -16.01 14.76 19.92
N LEU A 135 -16.79 14.21 18.98
CA LEU A 135 -17.26 14.92 17.78
C LEU A 135 -18.14 16.13 18.07
N LEU A 136 -18.80 16.19 19.24
CA LEU A 136 -19.65 17.31 19.63
C LEU A 136 -18.86 18.62 19.74
N ILE A 137 -17.56 18.51 20.05
CA ILE A 137 -16.66 19.66 20.15
C ILE A 137 -16.48 20.32 18.77
N PHE A 138 -16.28 19.52 17.73
CA PHE A 138 -16.17 20.04 16.36
C PHE A 138 -17.49 20.64 15.89
N LYS A 139 -18.62 20.03 16.25
CA LYS A 139 -19.96 20.57 15.98
C LYS A 139 -20.16 21.92 16.67
N TYR A 140 -19.74 22.06 17.92
CA TYR A 140 -19.83 23.30 18.68
C TYR A 140 -19.01 24.42 18.05
N PHE A 141 -17.70 24.21 17.81
CA PHE A 141 -16.84 25.24 17.23
C PHE A 141 -17.26 25.64 15.81
N SER A 142 -17.59 24.67 14.97
CA SER A 142 -18.10 24.96 13.62
C SER A 142 -19.45 25.68 13.68
N GLY A 143 -20.33 25.31 14.61
CA GLY A 143 -21.61 26.00 14.82
C GLY A 143 -21.44 27.45 15.25
N ILE A 144 -20.51 27.73 16.16
CA ILE A 144 -20.17 29.10 16.57
C ILE A 144 -19.67 29.90 15.36
N TYR A 145 -18.70 29.36 14.61
CA TYR A 145 -18.19 30.06 13.43
C TYR A 145 -19.30 30.36 12.43
N LEU A 146 -20.12 29.36 12.10
CA LEU A 146 -21.20 29.50 11.13
C LEU A 146 -22.29 30.49 11.58
N LYS A 147 -22.60 30.56 12.89
CA LYS A 147 -23.53 31.57 13.41
C LYS A 147 -22.98 32.98 13.16
N PHE A 148 -21.73 33.22 13.52
CA PHE A 148 -21.09 34.52 13.30
C PHE A 148 -20.89 34.85 11.81
N PHE A 149 -20.57 33.85 11.00
CA PHE A 149 -20.35 34.02 9.57
C PHE A 149 -21.64 34.34 8.82
N ASN A 150 -22.75 33.67 9.16
CA ASN A 150 -24.04 33.87 8.51
C ASN A 150 -24.82 35.08 9.08
N ASP A 151 -24.60 35.47 10.34
CA ASP A 151 -25.26 36.61 10.98
C ASP A 151 -24.22 37.50 11.70
N PRO A 152 -23.69 38.52 11.00
CA PRO A 152 -22.74 39.46 11.58
C PRO A 152 -23.33 40.25 12.76
N ASN A 153 -24.65 40.50 12.79
CA ASN A 153 -25.30 41.29 13.84
C ASN A 153 -25.40 40.52 15.15
N LEU A 154 -25.46 39.19 15.10
CA LEU A 154 -25.41 38.32 16.28
C LEU A 154 -24.09 38.45 17.06
N SER A 155 -23.04 38.95 16.40
CA SER A 155 -21.72 39.11 17.02
C SER A 155 -21.67 40.19 18.09
N GLU A 156 -22.51 41.22 17.95
CA GLU A 156 -22.56 42.39 18.84
C GLU A 156 -23.25 42.07 20.18
N HIS A 157 -24.15 41.08 20.21
CA HIS A 157 -24.87 40.66 21.42
C HIS A 157 -24.17 39.57 22.23
N LEU A 158 -23.36 38.71 21.59
CA LEU A 158 -22.68 37.57 22.26
C LEU A 158 -21.29 37.91 22.79
N LEU A 159 -20.71 39.02 22.34
CA LEU A 159 -19.43 39.54 22.81
C LEU A 159 -19.75 40.85 23.52
N ASN A 160 -19.45 40.93 24.82
CA ASN A 160 -19.64 42.13 25.64
C ASN A 160 -19.30 43.40 24.82
N SER A 161 -20.21 44.36 24.86
CA SER A 161 -20.51 45.44 23.90
C SER A 161 -19.40 46.44 23.54
N GLU A 162 -18.13 46.13 23.76
CA GLU A 162 -17.00 47.04 23.52
C GLU A 162 -16.28 46.81 22.18
N ILE A 163 -16.59 45.74 21.44
CA ILE A 163 -15.92 45.42 20.18
C ILE A 163 -16.93 45.47 19.02
N LYS A 164 -16.96 46.57 18.27
CA LYS A 164 -17.56 46.60 16.93
C LYS A 164 -16.83 45.60 16.03
N LEU A 165 -17.43 44.44 15.81
CA LEU A 165 -16.89 43.39 14.96
C LEU A 165 -17.24 43.68 13.50
N ASN A 166 -16.27 44.16 12.72
CA ASN A 166 -16.31 43.97 11.28
C ASN A 166 -15.98 42.48 10.96
N LYS A 167 -16.30 42.00 9.74
CA LYS A 167 -15.97 40.62 9.32
C LYS A 167 -14.48 40.27 9.54
N GLU A 168 -13.58 41.24 9.43
CA GLU A 168 -12.13 41.10 9.65
C GLU A 168 -11.75 40.84 11.12
N ASN A 169 -12.42 41.51 12.06
CA ASN A 169 -12.25 41.33 13.50
C ASN A 169 -12.81 39.99 13.96
N LEU A 170 -13.87 39.51 13.30
CA LEU A 170 -14.54 38.26 13.66
C LEU A 170 -13.65 37.04 13.41
N ASP A 171 -12.93 37.06 12.30
CA ASP A 171 -11.90 36.07 12.00
C ASP A 171 -10.79 36.11 13.07
N ASN A 172 -10.28 37.29 13.43
CA ASN A 172 -9.27 37.44 14.48
C ASN A 172 -9.74 36.97 15.86
N VAL A 173 -10.99 37.25 16.25
CA VAL A 173 -11.55 36.85 17.55
C VAL A 173 -11.81 35.34 17.61
N PHE A 174 -12.31 34.75 16.54
CA PHE A 174 -12.53 33.31 16.47
C PHE A 174 -11.22 32.54 16.52
N ILE A 175 -10.22 32.98 15.74
CA ILE A 175 -8.87 32.43 15.79
C ILE A 175 -8.29 32.62 17.18
N TYR A 176 -8.44 33.80 17.79
CA TYR A 176 -7.90 34.06 19.12
C TYR A 176 -8.49 33.09 20.14
N ARG A 177 -9.81 32.88 20.15
CA ARG A 177 -10.46 31.92 21.06
C ARG A 177 -10.03 30.48 20.78
N ILE A 178 -10.03 30.04 19.53
CA ILE A 178 -9.55 28.70 19.17
C ILE A 178 -8.06 28.53 19.49
N LYS A 179 -7.23 29.53 19.19
CA LYS A 179 -5.78 29.45 19.39
C LYS A 179 -5.43 29.49 20.87
N LYS A 180 -6.01 30.43 21.63
CA LYS A 180 -5.70 30.59 23.05
C LYS A 180 -6.05 29.36 23.86
N VAL A 181 -7.16 28.69 23.53
CA VAL A 181 -7.66 27.60 24.37
C VAL A 181 -7.35 26.21 23.79
N TYR A 182 -7.33 26.03 22.46
CA TYR A 182 -7.24 24.70 21.83
C TYR A 182 -6.21 24.58 20.70
N HIS A 183 -5.33 25.56 20.49
CA HIS A 183 -4.34 25.48 19.43
C HIS A 183 -3.51 24.20 19.51
N SER A 184 -3.09 23.82 20.71
CA SER A 184 -2.27 22.64 20.96
C SER A 184 -2.96 21.36 20.53
N GLN A 185 -4.23 21.19 20.92
CA GLN A 185 -5.03 20.00 20.58
C GLN A 185 -5.32 19.91 19.08
N PHE A 186 -5.81 20.99 18.45
CA PHE A 186 -6.07 21.00 17.01
C PHE A 186 -4.80 20.80 16.18
N ARG A 187 -3.69 21.43 16.58
CA ARG A 187 -2.39 21.23 15.93
C ARG A 187 -1.94 19.78 16.04
N TYR A 188 -2.20 19.12 17.15
CA TYR A 188 -1.90 17.71 17.32
C TYR A 188 -2.77 16.81 16.41
N PHE A 189 -4.07 17.09 16.25
CA PHE A 189 -4.89 16.42 15.24
C PHE A 189 -4.34 16.57 13.83
N PHE A 190 -3.97 17.80 13.45
CA PHE A 190 -3.45 18.05 12.12
C PHE A 190 -2.13 17.31 11.89
N ARG A 191 -1.30 17.16 12.94
CA ARG A 191 -0.10 16.33 12.90
C ARG A 191 -0.43 14.86 12.70
N ILE A 192 -1.40 14.30 13.43
CA ILE A 192 -1.82 12.89 13.25
C ILE A 192 -2.31 12.66 11.82
N ILE A 193 -3.22 13.51 11.33
CA ILE A 193 -3.77 13.39 9.98
C ILE A 193 -2.65 13.51 8.95
N ASN A 194 -1.78 14.50 9.08
CA ASN A 194 -0.64 14.68 8.18
C ASN A 194 0.31 13.48 8.21
N PHE A 195 0.58 12.93 9.39
CA PHE A 195 1.42 11.74 9.56
C PHE A 195 0.83 10.52 8.86
N ILE A 196 -0.49 10.30 8.94
CA ILE A 196 -1.16 9.22 8.22
C ILE A 196 -0.98 9.36 6.71
N PHE A 197 -1.15 10.57 6.17
CA PHE A 197 -0.93 10.83 4.75
C PHE A 197 0.54 10.66 4.33
N GLU A 198 1.50 11.15 5.13
CA GLU A 198 2.93 10.94 4.89
C GLU A 198 3.29 9.45 4.93
N TYR A 199 2.70 8.70 5.86
CA TYR A 199 2.89 7.26 5.97
C TYR A 199 2.42 6.53 4.71
N ILE A 200 1.25 6.88 4.16
CA ILE A 200 0.76 6.37 2.87
C ILE A 200 1.72 6.75 1.73
N GLU A 201 2.18 7.99 1.67
CA GLU A 201 3.06 8.46 0.60
C GLU A 201 4.39 7.72 0.56
N TYR A 202 4.97 7.45 1.74
CA TYR A 202 6.29 6.86 1.90
C TYR A 202 6.29 5.33 1.71
N ASN A 203 5.25 4.65 2.22
CA ASN A 203 5.25 3.18 2.28
C ASN A 203 4.50 2.50 1.14
N ILE A 204 3.72 3.23 0.32
CA ILE A 204 2.99 2.65 -0.81
C ILE A 204 3.60 3.14 -2.13
N TYR A 205 4.10 2.18 -2.92
CA TYR A 205 4.63 2.46 -4.25
C TYR A 205 3.55 2.44 -5.34
N ASP A 206 2.55 1.56 -5.23
CA ASP A 206 1.48 1.45 -6.21
C ASP A 206 0.54 2.67 -6.17
N LYS A 207 0.26 3.25 -7.35
CA LYS A 207 -0.55 4.47 -7.46
C LYS A 207 -2.03 4.22 -7.14
N LYS A 208 -2.57 3.04 -7.45
CA LYS A 208 -3.98 2.69 -7.20
C LYS A 208 -4.20 2.48 -5.71
N ASP A 209 -3.32 1.72 -5.05
CA ASP A 209 -3.37 1.52 -3.60
C ASP A 209 -3.21 2.87 -2.87
N LYS A 210 -2.26 3.72 -3.28
CA LYS A 210 -2.09 5.08 -2.72
C LYS A 210 -3.36 5.93 -2.84
N TYR A 211 -4.03 5.89 -3.99
CA TYR A 211 -5.30 6.58 -4.20
C TYR A 211 -6.39 6.04 -3.27
N PHE A 212 -6.52 4.71 -3.16
CA PHE A 212 -7.49 4.04 -2.30
C PHE A 212 -7.32 4.46 -0.83
N TYR A 213 -6.12 4.32 -0.27
CA TYR A 213 -5.84 4.67 1.13
C TYR A 213 -6.02 6.16 1.39
N ASN A 214 -5.57 7.03 0.50
CA ASN A 214 -5.81 8.47 0.63
C ASN A 214 -7.30 8.80 0.65
N LYS A 215 -8.10 8.18 -0.22
CA LYS A 215 -9.55 8.36 -0.24
C LYS A 215 -10.20 7.85 1.06
N TYR A 216 -9.75 6.70 1.55
CA TYR A 216 -10.23 6.11 2.80
C TYR A 216 -9.99 7.04 4.00
N VAL A 217 -8.79 7.61 4.13
CA VAL A 217 -8.49 8.61 5.19
C VAL A 217 -9.41 9.82 5.10
N LYS A 218 -9.65 10.35 3.89
CA LYS A 218 -10.54 11.51 3.70
C LYS A 218 -11.98 11.25 4.14
N ILE A 219 -12.46 10.02 4.00
CA ILE A 219 -13.80 9.61 4.43
C ILE A 219 -13.87 9.55 5.96
N ILE A 220 -12.81 9.05 6.61
CA ILE A 220 -12.75 8.91 8.08
C ILE A 220 -12.68 10.26 8.79
N ILE A 221 -12.03 11.27 8.20
CA ILE A 221 -11.94 12.58 8.83
C ILE A 221 -13.35 13.21 8.89
N PRO A 222 -13.87 13.53 10.09
CA PRO A 222 -15.19 14.13 10.22
C PRO A 222 -15.30 15.45 9.44
N GLU A 223 -16.42 15.68 8.76
CA GLU A 223 -16.65 16.90 7.96
C GLU A 223 -16.45 18.18 8.78
N ARG A 224 -16.91 18.21 10.03
CA ARG A 224 -16.72 19.36 10.92
C ARG A 224 -15.26 19.59 11.27
N LEU A 225 -14.43 18.54 11.33
CA LEU A 225 -12.99 18.67 11.50
C LEU A 225 -12.32 19.16 10.22
N LYS A 226 -12.74 18.68 9.03
CA LYS A 226 -12.31 19.25 7.75
C LYS A 226 -12.59 20.75 7.69
N PHE A 227 -13.76 21.17 8.16
CA PHE A 227 -14.13 22.59 8.26
C PHE A 227 -13.18 23.37 9.15
N ILE A 228 -12.86 22.85 10.35
CA ILE A 228 -11.89 23.49 11.24
C ILE A 228 -10.50 23.59 10.57
N ILE A 229 -10.04 22.56 9.86
CA ILE A 229 -8.78 22.62 9.10
C ILE A 229 -8.83 23.71 8.03
N ALA A 230 -9.97 23.86 7.34
CA ALA A 230 -10.21 24.93 6.37
C ALA A 230 -10.06 26.31 7.01
N LEU A 231 -10.70 26.52 8.16
CA LEU A 231 -10.60 27.76 8.93
C LEU A 231 -9.15 28.04 9.28
N TYR A 232 -8.43 27.06 9.82
CA TYR A 232 -7.00 27.20 10.12
C TYR A 232 -6.15 27.60 8.91
N LYS A 233 -6.46 27.09 7.71
CA LYS A 233 -5.73 27.49 6.50
C LYS A 233 -5.98 28.96 6.14
N ILE A 234 -7.23 29.40 6.18
CA ILE A 234 -7.63 30.78 5.82
C ILE A 234 -6.95 31.76 6.78
N HIS A 235 -6.99 31.41 8.06
CA HIS A 235 -6.76 32.31 9.17
C HIS A 235 -5.36 32.27 9.75
N ASP A 236 -4.74 31.09 9.74
CA ASP A 236 -3.35 30.91 10.17
C ASP A 236 -2.47 30.70 8.93
N LYS A 237 -2.21 31.79 8.21
CA LYS A 237 -1.41 31.78 6.96
C LYS A 237 -0.03 31.12 7.14
N ASN A 238 0.49 31.06 8.35
CA ASN A 238 1.78 30.42 8.68
C ASN A 238 1.67 28.92 9.01
N SER A 239 0.46 28.37 9.09
CA SER A 239 0.23 26.95 9.37
C SER A 239 0.61 26.09 8.16
N LYS A 240 1.88 25.64 8.14
CA LYS A 240 2.40 24.69 7.14
C LYS A 240 1.57 23.40 7.08
N LEU A 241 1.07 22.92 8.22
CA LEU A 241 0.28 21.70 8.32
C LEU A 241 -1.08 21.85 7.66
N ALA A 242 -1.84 22.91 7.99
CA ALA A 242 -3.16 23.12 7.39
C ALA A 242 -3.06 23.31 5.87
N LYS A 243 -2.07 24.09 5.41
CA LYS A 243 -1.76 24.23 3.98
C LYS A 243 -1.45 22.88 3.33
N LYS A 244 -0.55 22.08 3.90
CA LYS A 244 -0.20 20.76 3.36
C LYS A 244 -1.43 19.83 3.28
N LEU A 245 -2.26 19.78 4.33
CA LEU A 245 -3.49 18.99 4.33
C LEU A 245 -4.45 19.39 3.20
N VAL A 246 -4.71 20.69 3.05
CA VAL A 246 -5.68 21.16 2.05
C VAL A 246 -5.10 21.15 0.64
N ASP A 247 -3.89 21.67 0.43
CA ASP A 247 -3.32 21.87 -0.90
C ASP A 247 -2.73 20.60 -1.48
N LYS A 248 -1.92 19.89 -0.69
CA LYS A 248 -1.23 18.67 -1.14
C LYS A 248 -2.18 17.48 -1.10
N TYR A 249 -2.81 17.24 0.04
CA TYR A 249 -3.64 16.05 0.24
C TYR A 249 -5.09 16.23 -0.22
N LYS A 250 -5.52 17.47 -0.50
CA LYS A 250 -6.89 17.77 -0.98
C LYS A 250 -7.94 17.13 -0.07
N ILE A 251 -7.78 17.30 1.25
CA ILE A 251 -8.70 16.72 2.23
C ILE A 251 -10.09 17.35 2.20
N ILE A 252 -10.20 18.55 1.62
CA ILE A 252 -11.44 19.29 1.41
C ILE A 252 -11.82 19.14 -0.06
N GLU A 253 -13.00 18.61 -0.30
CA GLU A 253 -13.61 18.53 -1.62
C GLU A 253 -14.52 19.73 -1.86
N LYS A 254 -14.84 19.99 -3.14
CA LYS A 254 -15.69 21.11 -3.54
C LYS A 254 -16.96 21.17 -2.69
N TYR A 255 -17.66 20.05 -2.55
CA TYR A 255 -18.99 19.99 -1.93
C TYR A 255 -19.00 19.81 -0.41
N ASP A 256 -17.85 19.66 0.25
CA ASP A 256 -17.76 19.32 1.68
C ASP A 256 -18.49 20.33 2.60
N PHE A 257 -18.63 21.58 2.16
CA PHE A 257 -19.24 22.66 2.97
C PHE A 257 -20.47 23.30 2.37
N TYR A 258 -20.99 22.76 1.26
CA TYR A 258 -22.16 23.31 0.59
C TYR A 258 -23.38 23.35 1.52
N ASN A 259 -23.51 22.36 2.41
CA ASN A 259 -24.61 22.29 3.37
C ASN A 259 -24.39 23.14 4.64
N PHE A 260 -23.19 23.66 4.87
CA PHE A 260 -22.88 24.46 6.06
C PHE A 260 -23.05 25.96 5.83
N ILE A 261 -22.85 26.41 4.59
CA ILE A 261 -22.93 27.83 4.22
C ILE A 261 -24.22 28.05 3.44
N LYS A 262 -25.15 28.83 4.01
CA LYS A 262 -26.51 28.98 3.47
C LYS A 262 -26.56 29.77 2.17
N ASP A 263 -25.76 30.83 2.06
CA ASP A 263 -25.73 31.66 0.86
C ASP A 263 -24.69 31.12 -0.15
N LYS A 264 -25.12 30.90 -1.39
CA LYS A 264 -24.23 30.47 -2.49
C LYS A 264 -23.09 31.46 -2.74
N LYS A 265 -23.33 32.77 -2.55
CA LYS A 265 -22.32 33.82 -2.71
C LYS A 265 -21.24 33.69 -1.64
N ASP A 266 -21.64 33.51 -0.39
CA ASP A 266 -20.69 33.32 0.73
C ASP A 266 -19.94 31.98 0.62
N TYR A 267 -20.59 30.94 0.10
CA TYR A 267 -19.94 29.66 -0.18
C TYR A 267 -18.88 29.82 -1.28
N SER A 268 -19.18 30.52 -2.37
CA SER A 268 -18.20 30.81 -3.43
C SER A 268 -17.03 31.65 -2.90
N GLU A 269 -17.28 32.65 -2.05
CA GLU A 269 -16.24 33.46 -1.40
C GLU A 269 -15.34 32.58 -0.50
N PHE A 270 -15.96 31.72 0.32
CA PHE A 270 -15.24 30.82 1.22
C PHE A 270 -14.34 29.83 0.45
N MET A 271 -14.87 29.22 -0.61
CA MET A 271 -14.09 28.32 -1.47
C MET A 271 -12.98 29.06 -2.24
N GLY A 272 -13.24 30.31 -2.66
CA GLY A 272 -12.24 31.20 -3.24
C GLY A 272 -11.08 31.49 -2.29
N LYS A 273 -11.36 31.78 -1.00
CA LYS A 273 -10.33 31.98 0.03
C LYS A 273 -9.50 30.71 0.29
N LEU A 274 -10.07 29.53 0.08
CA LEU A 274 -9.35 28.26 0.15
C LEU A 274 -8.50 27.98 -1.10
N GLY A 275 -8.56 28.80 -2.14
CA GLY A 275 -7.86 28.59 -3.41
C GLY A 275 -8.43 27.43 -4.23
N ILE A 276 -9.65 26.99 -3.92
CA ILE A 276 -10.34 25.90 -4.62
C ILE A 276 -11.22 26.55 -5.69
N LYS A 277 -10.74 26.54 -6.94
CA LYS A 277 -11.50 27.08 -8.08
C LYS A 277 -12.72 26.19 -8.39
N HIS A 278 -13.82 26.82 -8.78
CA HIS A 278 -15.03 26.14 -9.22
C HIS A 278 -14.84 25.34 -10.51
#